data_AF-A0A921EMA7-F1
#
_entry.id   AF-A0A921EMA7-F1
#
_cell.length_a   1.000
_cell.length_b   1.000
_cell.length_c   1.000
_cell.angle_alpha   90.00
_cell.angle_beta   90.00
_cell.angle_gamma   90.00
#
_symmetry.space_group_name_H-M   'P 1'
#
loop_
_entity.id
_entity.type
_entity.pdbx_description
1 polymer ?
#
loop_
_entity_poly.entity_id
_entity_poly.type
_entity_poly.pdbx_seq_one_letter_code
_entity_poly.pdbx_strand_id
1 'polypeptide(L)'
;MNDKLHDAFKTVVPEAPETTGWVAGARRKRRNKQLAVGGAAAAVTLALAVPLAMNLSVFQPVQYASPTPTPTQATNAAITVAPEPARDGMPGAAACFQEDGFTPITEGVTGPELPTGVTKAYLCGDGLQAFGTSGPMDPLVTNPDRIVEAFLALPAAPAAPPEGCGYEAAAPYRVILEYGNGEKRVLTGYEEDCADATHGTTKKAGYGFQKTLVGLWEDQRSFASAPSPDAGVQALTCTPAQYSMMPIGLGDVTTGIFCSDLPIIPTQEPVEKVILDDALVAQIADKAVAEAVPGHPEALPGGESGVIVLTNQWGDIFPIHRFGHQYSFRGENEMMVWTPTGELAAQLDAALS
;
A
#
# COMPACT_ATOMS: atom_id res chain seq x y z
N MET A 1 -54.16 8.63 3.14
CA MET A 1 -53.62 9.25 1.91
C MET A 1 -52.18 8.81 1.60
N ASN A 2 -51.70 7.67 2.15
CA ASN A 2 -50.34 7.16 1.98
C ASN A 2 -50.23 5.92 1.08
N ASP A 3 -51.34 5.28 0.71
CA ASP A 3 -51.29 4.02 -0.04
C ASP A 3 -50.93 4.21 -1.52
N LYS A 4 -51.26 5.37 -2.09
CA LYS A 4 -50.96 5.67 -3.51
C LYS A 4 -49.46 5.84 -3.81
N LEU A 5 -48.65 6.24 -2.82
CA LEU A 5 -47.20 6.34 -2.97
C LEU A 5 -46.54 4.97 -2.89
N HIS A 6 -47.07 4.07 -2.04
CA HIS A 6 -46.55 2.72 -1.92
C HIS A 6 -46.76 1.89 -3.19
N ASP A 7 -47.91 2.06 -3.85
CA ASP A 7 -48.23 1.35 -5.10
C ASP A 7 -47.42 1.88 -6.30
N ALA A 8 -47.10 3.17 -6.33
CA ALA A 8 -46.27 3.77 -7.37
C ALA A 8 -44.82 3.27 -7.33
N PHE A 9 -44.28 2.96 -6.14
CA PHE A 9 -42.94 2.40 -6.00
C PHE A 9 -42.86 0.93 -6.46
N LYS A 10 -43.93 0.14 -6.27
CA LYS A 10 -43.94 -1.27 -6.71
C LYS A 10 -43.99 -1.42 -8.24
N THR A 11 -44.47 -0.41 -8.96
CA THR A 11 -44.59 -0.47 -10.43
C THR A 11 -43.30 -0.11 -11.18
N VAL A 12 -42.32 0.50 -10.50
CA VAL A 12 -41.08 1.01 -11.13
C VAL A 12 -39.86 0.13 -10.82
N VAL A 13 -39.94 -0.79 -9.86
CA VAL A 13 -38.85 -1.72 -9.56
C VAL A 13 -38.94 -2.92 -10.53
N PRO A 14 -38.01 -3.06 -11.49
CA PRO A 14 -37.97 -4.25 -12.35
C PRO A 14 -37.79 -5.50 -11.49
N GLU A 15 -38.44 -6.60 -11.89
CA GLU A 15 -38.28 -7.89 -11.21
C GLU A 15 -36.80 -8.23 -11.10
N ALA A 16 -36.38 -8.60 -9.89
CA ALA A 16 -35.01 -9.01 -9.64
C ALA A 16 -34.66 -10.17 -10.58
N PRO A 17 -33.53 -10.09 -11.32
CA PRO A 17 -33.14 -11.15 -12.23
C PRO A 17 -32.99 -12.46 -11.47
N GLU A 18 -33.51 -13.54 -12.03
CA GLU A 18 -33.42 -14.86 -11.41
C GLU A 18 -31.95 -15.22 -11.14
N THR A 19 -31.63 -15.49 -9.87
CA THR A 19 -30.26 -15.82 -9.42
C THR A 19 -29.85 -17.26 -9.75
N THR A 20 -30.76 -18.04 -10.33
CA THR A 20 -30.60 -19.41 -10.82
C THR A 20 -29.67 -19.46 -12.04
N GLY A 21 -28.36 -19.47 -11.78
CA GLY A 21 -27.34 -19.68 -12.82
C GLY A 21 -26.00 -19.01 -12.54
N TRP A 22 -25.97 -18.01 -11.67
CA TRP A 22 -24.76 -17.26 -11.33
C TRP A 22 -23.69 -18.14 -10.67
N VAL A 23 -24.11 -19.02 -9.76
CA VAL A 23 -23.22 -19.99 -9.10
C VAL A 23 -22.67 -21.01 -10.11
N ALA A 24 -23.46 -21.41 -11.11
CA ALA A 24 -23.01 -22.32 -12.17
C ALA A 24 -22.03 -21.64 -13.13
N GLY A 25 -22.25 -20.36 -13.46
CA GLY A 25 -21.34 -19.54 -14.26
C GLY A 25 -19.99 -19.31 -13.58
N ALA A 26 -19.99 -19.01 -12.28
CA ALA A 26 -18.78 -18.84 -11.49
C ALA A 26 -17.95 -20.14 -11.40
N ARG A 27 -18.61 -21.29 -11.18
CA ARG A 27 -17.94 -22.61 -11.18
C ARG A 27 -17.34 -22.96 -12.54
N ARG A 28 -18.02 -22.64 -13.65
CA ARG A 28 -17.51 -22.89 -15.02
C ARG A 28 -16.28 -22.03 -15.34
N LYS A 29 -16.26 -20.76 -14.92
CA LYS A 29 -15.13 -19.84 -15.13
C LYS A 29 -13.88 -20.29 -14.36
N ARG A 30 -14.03 -20.79 -13.14
CA ARG A 30 -12.92 -21.33 -12.32
C ARG A 30 -12.31 -22.60 -12.95
N ARG A 31 -13.14 -23.50 -13.49
CA ARG A 31 -12.67 -24.74 -14.14
C ARG A 31 -11.87 -24.46 -15.43
N ASN A 32 -12.27 -23.45 -16.20
CA ASN A 32 -11.55 -23.08 -17.43
C ASN A 32 -10.20 -22.41 -17.16
N LYS A 33 -10.05 -21.64 -16.07
CA LYS A 33 -8.76 -21.04 -15.68
C LYS A 33 -7.74 -22.10 -15.24
N GLN A 34 -8.17 -23.14 -14.53
CA GLN A 34 -7.27 -24.22 -14.09
C GLN A 34 -6.72 -25.06 -15.24
N LEU A 35 -7.47 -25.21 -16.34
CA LEU A 35 -7.00 -25.93 -17.53
C LEU A 35 -6.03 -25.12 -18.40
N ALA A 36 -6.08 -23.78 -18.34
CA ALA A 36 -5.19 -22.92 -19.11
C ALA A 36 -3.78 -22.79 -18.49
N VAL A 37 -3.66 -22.91 -17.16
CA VAL A 37 -2.38 -22.74 -16.44
C VAL A 37 -1.51 -24.01 -16.46
N GLY A 38 -2.10 -25.20 -16.69
CA GLY A 38 -1.36 -26.47 -16.73
C GLY A 38 -0.63 -26.80 -18.04
N GLY A 39 -0.82 -26.03 -19.11
CA GLY A 39 -0.40 -26.41 -20.47
C GLY A 39 0.88 -25.76 -21.02
N ALA A 40 1.45 -24.75 -20.36
CA ALA A 40 2.48 -23.89 -20.98
C ALA A 40 3.92 -24.11 -20.49
N ALA A 41 4.18 -25.06 -19.59
CA ALA A 41 5.49 -25.20 -18.93
C ALA A 41 6.46 -26.22 -19.56
N ALA A 42 6.11 -26.90 -20.67
CA ALA A 42 6.89 -28.05 -21.16
C ALA A 42 7.51 -27.92 -22.57
N ALA A 43 7.53 -26.73 -23.22
CA ALA A 43 7.88 -26.65 -24.65
C ALA A 43 8.87 -25.56 -25.09
N VAL A 44 9.68 -24.96 -24.20
CA VAL A 44 10.57 -23.82 -24.59
C VAL A 44 12.09 -24.09 -24.46
N THR A 45 12.53 -25.24 -23.94
CA THR A 45 13.98 -25.46 -23.66
C THR A 45 14.82 -26.15 -24.75
N LEU A 46 14.35 -26.31 -26.01
CA LEU A 46 15.08 -27.12 -27.02
C LEU A 46 15.44 -26.43 -28.36
N ALA A 47 15.47 -25.10 -28.45
CA ALA A 47 15.67 -24.43 -29.76
C ALA A 47 16.78 -23.36 -29.84
N LEU A 48 17.87 -23.49 -29.07
CA LEU A 48 19.09 -22.68 -29.26
C LEU A 48 20.35 -23.55 -29.23
N ALA A 49 20.49 -24.40 -30.25
CA ALA A 49 21.76 -25.03 -30.62
C ALA A 49 21.92 -24.89 -32.14
N VAL A 50 22.49 -23.77 -32.57
CA VAL A 50 22.96 -23.57 -33.96
C VAL A 50 24.49 -23.69 -33.97
N PRO A 51 25.07 -24.41 -34.93
CA PRO A 51 26.49 -24.78 -34.93
C PRO A 51 27.35 -23.61 -35.43
N LEU A 52 28.24 -23.11 -34.58
CA LEU A 52 29.36 -22.26 -34.99
C LEU A 52 30.59 -23.13 -35.19
N ALA A 53 30.72 -23.70 -36.38
CA ALA A 53 31.98 -24.27 -36.85
C ALA A 53 32.13 -23.93 -38.34
N MET A 54 33.36 -23.59 -38.72
CA MET A 54 33.83 -23.23 -40.07
C MET A 54 33.84 -21.74 -40.42
N ASN A 55 34.74 -20.99 -39.80
CA ASN A 55 35.51 -19.97 -40.52
C ASN A 55 36.87 -19.74 -39.83
N LEU A 56 37.85 -20.57 -40.19
CA LEU A 56 39.26 -20.40 -39.81
C LEU A 56 40.05 -20.20 -41.08
N SER A 57 40.56 -18.98 -41.31
CA SER A 57 41.84 -18.69 -41.98
C SER A 57 42.02 -17.18 -42.20
N VAL A 58 42.46 -16.44 -41.18
CA VAL A 58 43.26 -15.21 -41.39
C VAL A 58 44.29 -15.14 -40.26
N PHE A 59 45.57 -15.29 -40.61
CA PHE A 59 46.68 -15.02 -39.70
C PHE A 59 46.68 -13.52 -39.33
N GLN A 60 46.36 -13.21 -38.07
CA GLN A 60 46.65 -11.89 -37.50
C GLN A 60 47.93 -11.94 -36.66
N PRO A 61 48.74 -10.87 -36.67
CA PRO A 61 49.95 -10.77 -35.86
C PRO A 61 49.58 -10.84 -34.37
N VAL A 62 50.47 -11.44 -33.58
CA VAL A 62 50.32 -11.67 -32.14
C VAL A 62 50.01 -10.35 -31.41
N GLN A 63 48.74 -10.12 -31.07
CA GLN A 63 48.35 -9.10 -30.10
C GLN A 63 48.65 -9.65 -28.71
N TYR A 64 49.57 -9.00 -28.01
CA TYR A 64 49.72 -9.19 -26.57
C TYR A 64 48.43 -8.72 -25.90
N ALA A 65 47.62 -9.67 -25.44
CA ALA A 65 46.45 -9.38 -24.63
C ALA A 65 46.93 -8.69 -23.35
N SER A 66 46.70 -7.37 -23.26
CA SER A 66 46.73 -6.70 -21.97
C SER A 66 45.67 -7.36 -21.08
N PRO A 67 45.97 -7.68 -19.81
CA PRO A 67 44.98 -8.29 -18.93
C PRO A 67 43.73 -7.42 -18.96
N THR A 68 42.59 -8.02 -19.34
CA THR A 68 41.29 -7.39 -19.23
C THR A 68 41.19 -6.85 -17.81
N PRO A 69 40.99 -5.53 -17.61
CA PRO A 69 40.82 -5.00 -16.26
C PRO A 69 39.69 -5.81 -15.63
N THR A 70 40.02 -6.53 -14.55
CA THR A 70 39.02 -7.21 -13.73
C THR A 70 37.95 -6.17 -13.44
N PRO A 71 36.68 -6.40 -13.81
CA PRO A 71 35.64 -5.44 -13.48
C PRO A 71 35.70 -5.24 -11.98
N THR A 72 36.09 -4.03 -11.56
CA THR A 72 36.01 -3.62 -10.17
C THR A 72 34.55 -3.80 -9.82
N GLN A 73 34.25 -4.86 -9.08
CA GLN A 73 32.92 -5.12 -8.56
C GLN A 73 32.61 -3.89 -7.73
N ALA A 74 31.74 -3.01 -8.25
CA ALA A 74 31.29 -1.86 -7.50
C ALA A 74 30.74 -2.45 -6.21
N THR A 75 31.41 -2.16 -5.10
CA THR A 75 30.87 -2.46 -3.78
C THR A 75 29.58 -1.66 -3.72
N ASN A 76 28.46 -2.35 -3.94
CA ASN A 76 27.12 -1.83 -3.69
C ASN A 76 27.06 -1.56 -2.18
N ALA A 77 27.60 -0.43 -1.75
CA ALA A 77 27.37 0.07 -0.42
C ALA A 77 25.87 0.21 -0.30
N ALA A 78 25.26 -0.54 0.62
CA ALA A 78 23.83 -0.46 0.85
C ALA A 78 23.46 0.99 1.10
N ILE A 79 22.45 1.49 0.38
CA ILE A 79 21.96 2.84 0.60
C ILE A 79 21.31 2.84 1.98
N THR A 80 21.72 3.77 2.83
CA THR A 80 21.05 4.00 4.11
C THR A 80 19.96 5.01 3.88
N VAL A 81 18.70 4.59 4.05
CA VAL A 81 17.54 5.47 3.97
C VAL A 81 16.98 5.60 5.38
N ALA A 82 17.10 6.79 5.97
CA ALA A 82 16.55 7.06 7.29
C ALA A 82 15.08 7.45 7.16
N PRO A 83 14.17 6.88 7.97
CA PRO A 83 12.80 7.34 8.10
C PRO A 83 12.76 8.78 8.58
N GLU A 84 11.81 9.56 8.06
CA GLU A 84 11.56 10.93 8.46
C GLU A 84 10.13 11.02 9.02
N PRO A 85 9.85 10.42 10.18
CA PRO A 85 8.50 10.34 10.73
C PRO A 85 7.94 11.74 11.02
N ALA A 86 6.61 11.86 10.94
CA ALA A 86 5.92 13.05 11.41
C ALA A 86 6.07 13.23 12.93
N ARG A 87 5.59 14.38 13.45
CA ARG A 87 5.66 14.68 14.89
C ARG A 87 4.89 13.63 15.71
N ASP A 88 5.26 13.48 16.99
CA ASP A 88 4.64 12.54 17.92
C ASP A 88 3.12 12.51 17.82
N GLY A 89 2.57 11.32 17.57
CA GLY A 89 1.13 11.08 17.40
C GLY A 89 0.60 11.23 15.97
N MET A 90 1.37 11.84 15.06
CA MET A 90 1.04 11.92 13.64
C MET A 90 1.69 10.75 12.89
N PRO A 91 0.92 9.97 12.11
CA PRO A 91 1.49 8.92 11.26
C PRO A 91 2.08 9.47 9.96
N GLY A 92 2.92 8.67 9.31
CA GLY A 92 3.53 8.98 8.01
C GLY A 92 4.77 9.86 8.10
N ALA A 93 5.24 10.37 6.95
CA ALA A 93 6.44 11.19 6.87
C ALA A 93 6.18 12.66 7.24
N ALA A 94 7.13 13.32 7.91
CA ALA A 94 7.06 14.74 8.26
C ALA A 94 6.82 15.64 7.04
N ALA A 95 7.38 15.28 5.89
CA ALA A 95 7.20 16.02 4.66
C ALA A 95 5.74 16.07 4.17
N CYS A 96 4.88 15.14 4.61
CA CYS A 96 3.45 15.11 4.30
C CYS A 96 2.64 16.21 5.01
N PHE A 97 3.27 16.95 5.93
CA PHE A 97 2.66 18.01 6.72
C PHE A 97 3.31 19.36 6.44
N GLN A 98 2.54 20.43 6.66
CA GLN A 98 3.00 21.81 6.65
C GLN A 98 4.00 22.04 7.79
N GLU A 99 4.61 23.23 7.83
CA GLU A 99 5.60 23.59 8.88
C GLU A 99 5.04 23.51 10.31
N ASP A 100 3.73 23.58 10.47
CA ASP A 100 3.06 23.38 11.77
C ASP A 100 3.19 21.93 12.28
N GLY A 101 3.49 20.97 11.40
CA GLY A 101 3.66 19.54 11.69
C GLY A 101 2.35 18.78 11.87
N PHE A 102 1.19 19.38 11.58
CA PHE A 102 -0.13 18.79 11.81
C PHE A 102 -1.05 18.94 10.61
N THR A 103 -1.01 20.08 9.93
CA THR A 103 -1.84 20.33 8.76
C THR A 103 -1.22 19.60 7.59
N PRO A 104 -1.95 18.71 6.91
CA PRO A 104 -1.37 18.01 5.79
C PRO A 104 -1.19 18.92 4.57
N ILE A 105 -0.19 18.61 3.75
CA ILE A 105 0.01 19.33 2.49
C ILE A 105 -1.04 18.85 1.48
N THR A 106 -2.09 19.66 1.28
CA THR A 106 -3.15 19.37 0.31
C THR A 106 -2.90 20.00 -1.06
N GLU A 107 -2.20 21.13 -1.07
CA GLU A 107 -1.86 21.93 -2.25
C GLU A 107 -0.36 22.25 -2.22
N GLY A 108 0.36 21.89 -3.28
CA GLY A 108 1.74 22.31 -3.47
C GLY A 108 1.83 23.59 -4.28
N VAL A 109 3.01 24.22 -4.33
CA VAL A 109 3.29 25.27 -5.30
C VAL A 109 3.25 24.62 -6.69
N THR A 110 2.16 24.78 -7.43
CA THR A 110 1.99 24.17 -8.76
C THR A 110 2.58 25.11 -9.81
N GLY A 111 3.62 24.65 -10.51
CA GLY A 111 4.12 25.29 -11.73
C GLY A 111 3.38 24.77 -12.98
N PRO A 112 3.54 25.42 -14.14
CA PRO A 112 3.03 24.88 -15.41
C PRO A 112 3.73 23.58 -15.83
N GLU A 113 4.95 23.34 -15.33
CA GLU A 113 5.78 22.19 -15.66
C GLU A 113 6.31 21.51 -14.40
N LEU A 114 6.52 20.18 -14.50
CA LEU A 114 7.22 19.37 -13.51
C LEU A 114 8.69 19.24 -13.95
N PRO A 115 9.62 19.98 -13.33
CA PRO A 115 11.02 19.87 -13.67
C PRO A 115 11.60 18.51 -13.24
N THR A 116 12.71 18.10 -13.87
CA THR A 116 13.56 17.01 -13.37
C THR A 116 14.52 17.52 -12.30
N GLY A 117 15.30 16.63 -11.70
CA GLY A 117 16.20 16.97 -10.60
C GLY A 117 15.54 16.88 -9.22
N VAL A 118 14.53 16.02 -9.09
CA VAL A 118 13.98 15.64 -7.80
C VAL A 118 15.10 14.99 -6.98
N THR A 119 15.24 15.41 -5.73
CA THR A 119 16.25 14.89 -4.80
C THR A 119 15.66 13.90 -3.80
N LYS A 120 14.41 14.13 -3.40
CA LYS A 120 13.62 13.21 -2.57
C LYS A 120 12.17 13.24 -3.02
N ALA A 121 11.48 12.12 -2.84
CA ALA A 121 10.04 12.09 -2.93
C ALA A 121 9.41 11.42 -1.70
N TYR A 122 8.21 11.84 -1.34
CA TYR A 122 7.44 11.28 -0.24
C TYR A 122 6.06 10.89 -0.76
N LEU A 123 5.62 9.67 -0.46
CA LEU A 123 4.29 9.19 -0.79
C LEU A 123 3.40 9.38 0.44
N CYS A 124 2.36 10.17 0.31
CA CYS A 124 1.48 10.59 1.39
C CYS A 124 0.05 10.18 1.05
N GLY A 125 -0.44 9.10 1.65
CA GLY A 125 -1.82 8.66 1.44
C GLY A 125 -2.81 9.25 2.43
N ASP A 126 -4.06 9.29 2.04
CA ASP A 126 -5.14 9.84 2.86
C ASP A 126 -5.86 8.73 3.63
N GLY A 127 -5.89 8.83 4.96
CA GLY A 127 -6.79 8.06 5.79
C GLY A 127 -8.16 8.73 5.88
N LEU A 128 -9.20 7.97 6.24
CA LEU A 128 -10.59 8.47 6.33
C LEU A 128 -10.77 9.75 7.17
N GLN A 129 -9.86 10.04 8.10
CA GLN A 129 -9.96 11.17 9.04
C GLN A 129 -8.75 12.11 9.00
N ALA A 130 -7.69 11.79 8.26
CA ALA A 130 -6.48 12.60 8.19
C ALA A 130 -5.65 12.27 6.94
N PHE A 131 -5.16 13.31 6.27
CA PHE A 131 -4.26 13.18 5.13
C PHE A 131 -2.81 12.92 5.61
N GLY A 132 -2.02 12.18 4.83
CA GLY A 132 -0.61 11.89 5.12
C GLY A 132 -0.33 10.69 6.02
N THR A 133 -1.31 9.82 6.25
CA THR A 133 -1.29 8.84 7.34
C THR A 133 -1.03 7.39 6.91
N SER A 134 -1.11 7.08 5.61
CA SER A 134 -0.96 5.71 5.08
C SER A 134 0.31 5.46 4.27
N GLY A 135 1.14 6.48 4.05
CA GLY A 135 2.35 6.37 3.23
C GLY A 135 3.59 5.88 3.98
N PRO A 136 4.65 5.44 3.26
CA PRO A 136 5.95 5.13 3.85
C PRO A 136 6.57 6.35 4.55
N MET A 137 7.25 6.13 5.68
CA MET A 137 7.96 7.19 6.41
C MET A 137 9.33 7.53 5.80
N ASP A 138 9.91 6.60 5.05
CA ASP A 138 11.18 6.81 4.36
C ASP A 138 10.99 7.54 3.02
N PRO A 139 11.86 8.52 2.68
CA PRO A 139 11.82 9.15 1.37
C PRO A 139 12.30 8.20 0.28
N LEU A 140 11.72 8.31 -0.91
CA LEU A 140 12.35 7.80 -2.13
C LEU A 140 13.52 8.70 -2.50
N VAL A 141 14.73 8.17 -2.40
CA VAL A 141 15.99 8.85 -2.74
C VAL A 141 16.70 8.20 -3.93
N THR A 142 16.31 6.97 -4.28
CA THR A 142 16.89 6.23 -5.41
C THR A 142 16.14 6.58 -6.69
N ASN A 143 16.75 7.40 -7.55
CA ASN A 143 16.20 7.86 -8.83
C ASN A 143 14.76 8.41 -8.74
N PRO A 144 14.47 9.38 -7.85
CA PRO A 144 13.09 9.88 -7.64
C PRO A 144 12.50 10.57 -8.87
N ASP A 145 13.32 11.01 -9.83
CA ASP A 145 12.86 11.52 -11.14
C ASP A 145 12.03 10.49 -11.93
N ARG A 146 12.14 9.18 -11.65
CA ARG A 146 11.28 8.15 -12.24
C ARG A 146 9.78 8.40 -11.97
N ILE A 147 9.43 9.11 -10.91
CA ILE A 147 8.06 9.53 -10.62
C ILE A 147 7.57 10.53 -11.67
N VAL A 148 8.37 11.54 -11.98
CA VAL A 148 8.05 12.58 -12.97
C VAL A 148 7.94 11.94 -14.35
N GLU A 149 8.89 11.06 -14.70
CA GLU A 149 8.87 10.30 -15.95
C GLU A 149 7.59 9.45 -16.07
N ALA A 150 7.23 8.71 -15.02
CA ALA A 150 6.02 7.89 -14.99
C ALA A 150 4.76 8.76 -15.16
N PHE A 151 4.67 9.88 -14.45
CA PHE A 151 3.53 10.80 -14.56
C PHE A 151 3.41 11.40 -15.97
N LEU A 152 4.51 11.86 -16.56
CA LEU A 152 4.49 12.47 -17.89
C LEU A 152 4.13 11.46 -18.98
N ALA A 153 4.53 10.19 -18.79
CA ALA A 153 4.20 9.07 -19.67
C ALA A 153 2.73 8.63 -19.59
N LEU A 154 1.99 9.04 -18.55
CA LEU A 154 0.56 8.76 -18.47
C LEU A 154 -0.19 9.40 -19.66
N PRO A 155 -1.22 8.73 -20.20
CA PRO A 155 -2.13 9.31 -21.17
C PRO A 155 -2.81 10.58 -20.63
N ALA A 156 -3.28 11.44 -21.53
CA ALA A 156 -4.15 12.54 -21.14
C ALA A 156 -5.41 11.98 -20.43
N ALA A 157 -5.87 12.68 -19.39
CA ALA A 157 -7.12 12.35 -18.73
C ALA A 157 -8.28 12.38 -19.74
N PRO A 158 -9.22 11.42 -19.70
CA PRO A 158 -10.39 11.46 -20.57
C PRO A 158 -11.26 12.69 -20.21
N ALA A 159 -11.97 13.24 -21.21
CA ALA A 159 -12.82 14.42 -20.99
C ALA A 159 -13.98 14.15 -20.02
N ALA A 160 -14.38 12.88 -19.88
CA ALA A 160 -15.33 12.40 -18.88
C ALA A 160 -14.75 11.15 -18.22
N PRO A 161 -14.97 10.95 -16.90
CA PRO A 161 -14.53 9.74 -16.23
C PRO A 161 -15.18 8.49 -16.86
N PRO A 162 -14.48 7.34 -16.88
CA PRO A 162 -15.06 6.08 -17.34
C PRO A 162 -16.35 5.74 -16.60
N GLU A 163 -17.32 5.14 -17.28
CA GLU A 163 -18.52 4.63 -16.62
C GLU A 163 -18.15 3.64 -15.51
N GLY A 164 -18.71 3.84 -14.32
CA GLY A 164 -18.40 3.03 -13.14
C GLY A 164 -17.19 3.51 -12.33
N CYS A 165 -16.54 4.61 -12.72
CA CYS A 165 -15.57 5.29 -11.87
C CYS A 165 -16.30 6.10 -10.80
N GLY A 166 -16.33 5.59 -9.57
CA GLY A 166 -17.04 6.18 -8.45
C GLY A 166 -16.09 6.95 -7.54
N TYR A 167 -15.85 8.23 -7.84
CA TYR A 167 -14.97 9.09 -7.03
C TYR A 167 -15.30 9.14 -5.53
N GLU A 168 -16.52 8.79 -5.14
CA GLU A 168 -17.00 8.89 -3.75
C GLU A 168 -16.32 7.90 -2.79
N ALA A 169 -15.61 6.88 -3.29
CA ALA A 169 -14.96 5.86 -2.45
C ALA A 169 -13.42 5.82 -2.53
N ALA A 170 -12.80 6.53 -3.49
CA ALA A 170 -11.36 6.45 -3.69
C ALA A 170 -10.61 7.35 -2.70
N ALA A 171 -9.73 6.77 -1.88
CA ALA A 171 -8.83 7.56 -1.05
C ALA A 171 -7.83 8.32 -1.96
N PRO A 172 -7.67 9.65 -1.79
CA PRO A 172 -6.62 10.37 -2.48
C PRO A 172 -5.25 9.98 -1.93
N TYR A 173 -4.21 10.16 -2.74
CA TYR A 173 -2.84 10.19 -2.29
C TYR A 173 -2.11 11.36 -2.94
N ARG A 174 -1.00 11.75 -2.33
CA ARG A 174 -0.12 12.82 -2.78
C ARG A 174 1.31 12.33 -2.85
N VAL A 175 2.06 12.88 -3.80
CA VAL A 175 3.49 12.68 -3.90
C VAL A 175 4.17 14.04 -3.80
N ILE A 176 4.98 14.21 -2.78
CA ILE A 176 5.71 15.44 -2.53
C ILE A 176 7.10 15.27 -3.11
N LEU A 177 7.39 16.05 -4.16
CA LEU A 177 8.67 16.06 -4.85
C LEU A 177 9.50 17.22 -4.32
N GLU A 178 10.64 16.92 -3.70
CA GLU A 178 11.56 17.91 -3.13
C GLU A 178 12.81 18.05 -4.01
N TYR A 179 13.13 19.29 -4.37
CA TYR A 179 14.26 19.63 -5.23
C TYR A 179 15.43 20.18 -4.41
N GLY A 180 16.64 20.19 -4.99
CA GLY A 180 17.86 20.59 -4.28
C GLY A 180 17.89 22.05 -3.78
N ASN A 181 16.98 22.90 -4.25
CA ASN A 181 16.77 24.27 -3.75
C ASN A 181 15.76 24.35 -2.59
N GLY A 182 15.24 23.22 -2.11
CA GLY A 182 14.20 23.14 -1.09
C GLY A 182 12.77 23.38 -1.62
N GLU A 183 12.61 23.63 -2.92
CA GLU A 183 11.30 23.77 -3.53
C GLU A 183 10.55 22.42 -3.49
N LYS A 184 9.23 22.49 -3.28
CA LYS A 184 8.35 21.32 -3.28
C LYS A 184 7.29 21.42 -4.37
N ARG A 185 7.09 20.34 -5.12
CA ARG A 185 5.95 20.13 -6.02
C ARG A 185 5.08 18.99 -5.50
N VAL A 186 3.78 19.05 -5.76
CA VAL A 186 2.84 18.01 -5.33
C VAL A 186 2.15 17.41 -6.55
N LEU A 187 2.24 16.10 -6.66
CA LEU A 187 1.33 15.30 -7.48
C LEU A 187 0.20 14.79 -6.60
N THR A 188 -1.00 14.73 -7.14
CA THR A 188 -2.16 14.15 -6.49
C THR A 188 -2.70 13.04 -7.40
N GLY A 189 -3.14 11.95 -6.80
CA GLY A 189 -3.88 10.87 -7.46
C GLY A 189 -4.88 10.25 -6.50
N TYR A 190 -5.51 9.16 -6.93
CA TYR A 190 -6.42 8.38 -6.11
C TYR A 190 -6.12 6.90 -6.28
N GLU A 191 -6.45 6.11 -5.25
CA GLU A 191 -6.20 4.66 -5.27
C GLU A 191 -6.97 3.91 -6.37
N GLU A 192 -8.10 4.45 -6.83
CA GLU A 192 -8.82 3.89 -7.96
C GLU A 192 -8.12 4.20 -9.28
N ASP A 193 -7.75 3.16 -10.02
CA ASP A 193 -7.05 3.26 -11.31
C ASP A 193 -7.75 4.18 -12.33
N CYS A 194 -9.07 4.31 -12.26
CA CYS A 194 -9.86 5.11 -13.20
C CYS A 194 -9.88 6.62 -12.89
N ALA A 195 -9.39 7.01 -11.71
CA ALA A 195 -9.32 8.40 -11.31
C ALA A 195 -8.10 9.10 -11.95
N ASP A 196 -8.17 10.42 -12.07
CA ASP A 196 -7.08 11.20 -12.64
C ASP A 196 -5.91 11.36 -11.66
N ALA A 197 -4.69 11.40 -12.22
CA ALA A 197 -3.52 11.96 -11.56
C ALA A 197 -3.30 13.40 -12.04
N THR A 198 -2.84 14.29 -11.18
CA THR A 198 -2.65 15.71 -11.52
C THR A 198 -1.50 16.33 -10.76
N HIS A 199 -0.87 17.35 -11.34
CA HIS A 199 0.03 18.26 -10.63
C HIS A 199 -0.57 19.68 -10.48
N GLY A 200 -1.89 19.77 -10.59
CA GLY A 200 -2.66 21.00 -10.56
C GLY A 200 -3.02 21.49 -11.96
N THR A 201 -2.02 21.81 -12.77
CA THR A 201 -2.24 22.42 -14.11
C THR A 201 -2.48 21.39 -15.21
N THR A 202 -1.91 20.19 -15.09
CA THR A 202 -2.10 19.08 -16.04
C THR A 202 -2.74 17.90 -15.36
N LYS A 203 -3.85 17.41 -15.94
CA LYS A 203 -4.51 16.16 -15.56
C LYS A 203 -4.13 15.04 -16.53
N LYS A 204 -3.87 13.87 -15.98
CA LYS A 204 -3.49 12.64 -16.65
C LYS A 204 -4.37 11.50 -16.16
N ALA A 205 -4.56 10.47 -16.98
CA ALA A 205 -5.25 9.27 -16.51
C ALA A 205 -4.39 8.59 -15.42
N GLY A 206 -4.97 8.20 -14.29
CA GLY A 206 -4.23 7.63 -13.15
C GLY A 206 -3.93 6.13 -13.23
N TYR A 207 -4.28 5.46 -14.34
CA TYR A 207 -4.19 4.01 -14.51
C TYR A 207 -2.83 3.43 -14.07
N GLY A 208 -2.82 2.64 -12.99
CA GLY A 208 -1.62 1.97 -12.49
C GLY A 208 -0.54 2.91 -11.93
N PHE A 209 -0.82 4.21 -11.78
CA PHE A 209 0.17 5.17 -11.32
C PHE A 209 0.55 4.92 -9.86
N GLN A 210 -0.42 4.69 -8.97
CA GLN A 210 -0.15 4.34 -7.57
C GLN A 210 0.73 3.09 -7.46
N LYS A 211 0.40 2.04 -8.21
CA LYS A 211 1.21 0.81 -8.24
C LYS A 211 2.64 1.07 -8.71
N THR A 212 2.81 1.96 -9.68
CA THR A 212 4.13 2.39 -10.14
C THR A 212 4.89 3.10 -9.03
N LEU A 213 4.23 3.99 -8.29
CA LEU A 213 4.83 4.69 -7.15
C LEU A 213 5.28 3.70 -6.06
N VAL A 214 4.38 2.83 -5.61
CA VAL A 214 4.69 1.80 -4.60
C VAL A 214 5.87 0.94 -5.03
N GLY A 215 5.90 0.50 -6.29
CA GLY A 215 7.01 -0.29 -6.84
C GLY A 215 8.37 0.42 -6.77
N LEU A 216 8.43 1.75 -6.84
CA LEU A 216 9.69 2.50 -6.68
C LEU A 216 10.21 2.43 -5.24
N TRP A 217 9.33 2.47 -4.23
CA TRP A 217 9.72 2.28 -2.83
C TRP A 217 10.14 0.83 -2.55
N GLU A 218 9.40 -0.15 -3.09
CA GLU A 218 9.79 -1.57 -2.99
C GLU A 218 11.16 -1.82 -3.62
N ASP A 219 11.40 -1.28 -4.82
CA ASP A 219 12.70 -1.34 -5.50
C ASP A 219 13.81 -0.75 -4.60
N GLN A 220 13.61 0.45 -4.02
CA GLN A 220 14.57 1.06 -3.12
C GLN A 220 14.85 0.18 -1.89
N ARG A 221 13.80 -0.31 -1.22
CA ARG A 221 13.91 -1.11 -0.01
C ARG A 221 14.56 -2.48 -0.25
N SER A 222 14.52 -3.00 -1.49
CA SER A 222 15.23 -4.24 -1.85
C SER A 222 16.76 -4.11 -1.87
N PHE A 223 17.29 -2.89 -1.97
CA PHE A 223 18.74 -2.60 -1.95
C PHE A 223 19.18 -1.78 -0.73
N ALA A 224 18.24 -1.17 -0.01
CA ALA A 224 18.50 -0.43 1.21
C ALA A 224 18.61 -1.36 2.41
N SER A 225 19.42 -0.98 3.39
CA SER A 225 19.34 -1.64 4.71
C SER A 225 18.06 -1.17 5.40
N ALA A 226 17.36 -2.12 6.04
CA ALA A 226 16.24 -1.77 6.89
C ALA A 226 16.68 -0.74 7.94
N PRO A 227 15.81 0.22 8.28
CA PRO A 227 16.14 1.25 9.25
C PRO A 227 16.20 0.65 10.66
N SER A 228 16.63 1.45 11.63
CA SER A 228 16.62 1.05 13.05
C SER A 228 15.23 0.52 13.44
N PRO A 229 15.12 -0.50 14.31
CA PRO A 229 13.85 -0.96 14.87
C PRO A 229 12.97 0.17 15.45
N ASP A 230 13.59 1.28 15.88
CA ASP A 230 12.88 2.47 16.39
C ASP A 230 11.87 3.04 15.39
N ALA A 231 12.07 2.86 14.08
CA ALA A 231 11.13 3.29 13.06
C ALA A 231 9.76 2.60 13.21
N GLY A 232 9.78 1.29 13.44
CA GLY A 232 8.57 0.51 13.70
C GLY A 232 7.79 1.03 14.90
N VAL A 233 8.50 1.47 15.95
CA VAL A 233 7.91 2.05 17.17
C VAL A 233 7.36 3.46 16.93
N GLN A 234 8.08 4.30 16.17
CA GLN A 234 7.65 5.67 15.84
C GLN A 234 6.37 5.72 15.01
N ALA A 235 6.12 4.69 14.19
CA ALA A 235 4.88 4.56 13.43
C ALA A 235 3.66 4.14 14.27
N LEU A 236 3.85 3.70 15.53
CA LEU A 236 2.76 3.21 16.37
C LEU A 236 1.86 4.38 16.80
N THR A 237 0.67 4.45 16.22
CA THR A 237 -0.37 5.43 16.57
C THR A 237 -1.73 4.76 16.73
N CYS A 238 -2.56 5.27 17.64
CA CYS A 238 -3.92 4.77 17.86
C CYS A 238 -4.96 5.36 16.90
N THR A 239 -4.52 6.22 15.99
CA THR A 239 -5.30 6.68 14.85
C THR A 239 -4.61 6.23 13.57
N PRO A 240 -4.40 4.92 13.36
CA PRO A 240 -3.76 4.43 12.16
C PRO A 240 -4.63 4.77 10.95
N ALA A 241 -4.01 4.93 9.78
CA ALA A 241 -4.80 4.83 8.56
C ALA A 241 -5.42 3.43 8.47
N GLN A 242 -6.55 3.34 7.77
CA GLN A 242 -7.25 2.06 7.62
C GLN A 242 -6.41 1.02 6.87
N TYR A 243 -5.55 1.47 5.96
CA TYR A 243 -4.69 0.63 5.15
C TYR A 243 -3.34 1.34 4.96
N SER A 244 -2.27 0.56 4.91
CA SER A 244 -0.98 1.02 4.41
C SER A 244 -1.00 1.12 2.89
N MET A 245 -0.36 2.14 2.32
CA MET A 245 -0.09 2.23 0.89
C MET A 245 1.01 1.25 0.45
N MET A 246 1.93 0.93 1.37
CA MET A 246 2.95 -0.09 1.14
C MET A 246 2.36 -1.46 1.44
N PRO A 247 2.60 -2.47 0.58
CA PRO A 247 2.16 -3.83 0.86
C PRO A 247 2.92 -4.35 2.09
N ILE A 248 2.15 -4.81 3.06
CA ILE A 248 2.65 -5.45 4.29
C ILE A 248 1.75 -6.63 4.61
N GLY A 249 2.36 -7.78 4.90
CA GLY A 249 1.66 -8.94 5.43
C GLY A 249 1.88 -9.09 6.93
N LEU A 250 1.03 -9.89 7.57
CA LEU A 250 1.23 -10.29 8.97
C LEU A 250 2.57 -10.99 9.20
N GLY A 251 3.15 -11.64 8.20
CA GLY A 251 4.47 -12.28 8.33
C GLY A 251 5.66 -11.30 8.40
N ASP A 252 5.42 -10.01 8.09
CA ASP A 252 6.48 -8.98 8.05
C ASP A 252 6.50 -8.10 9.31
N VAL A 253 5.52 -8.27 10.21
CA VAL A 253 5.33 -7.40 11.37
C VAL A 253 6.37 -7.73 12.46
N THR A 254 6.87 -6.69 13.11
CA THR A 254 7.94 -6.77 14.11
C THR A 254 7.57 -6.10 15.43
N THR A 255 6.63 -5.17 15.42
CA THR A 255 6.23 -4.36 16.58
C THR A 255 4.72 -4.15 16.57
N GLY A 256 4.13 -3.81 17.72
CA GLY A 256 2.71 -3.51 17.78
C GLY A 256 2.26 -2.73 19.01
N ILE A 257 1.13 -2.05 18.88
CA ILE A 257 0.38 -1.48 19.99
C ILE A 257 -1.06 -1.99 19.96
N PHE A 258 -1.64 -2.09 21.14
CA PHE A 258 -3.08 -2.17 21.32
C PHE A 258 -3.64 -0.82 21.75
N CYS A 259 -4.77 -0.44 21.17
CA CYS A 259 -5.48 0.80 21.41
C CYS A 259 -6.94 0.48 21.76
N SER A 260 -7.31 0.67 23.03
CA SER A 260 -8.70 0.49 23.51
C SER A 260 -9.55 1.74 23.25
N ASP A 261 -10.88 1.60 23.36
CA ASP A 261 -11.81 2.72 23.47
C ASP A 261 -11.62 3.81 22.42
N LEU A 262 -11.49 3.41 21.14
CA LEU A 262 -11.40 4.36 20.04
C LEU A 262 -12.64 5.25 20.04
N PRO A 263 -12.51 6.55 20.33
CA PRO A 263 -13.67 7.40 20.43
C PRO A 263 -14.25 7.54 19.02
N ILE A 264 -15.57 7.39 18.90
CA ILE A 264 -16.29 7.63 17.64
C ILE A 264 -16.06 9.08 17.16
N ILE A 265 -15.69 9.98 18.09
CA ILE A 265 -15.38 11.40 17.85
C ILE A 265 -13.93 11.68 18.27
N PRO A 266 -13.06 12.23 17.39
CA PRO A 266 -11.62 12.42 17.63
C PRO A 266 -11.21 13.36 18.79
N THR A 267 -12.17 13.94 19.53
CA THR A 267 -11.91 15.02 20.49
C THR A 267 -11.81 14.56 21.94
N GLN A 268 -11.79 13.26 22.22
CA GLN A 268 -11.65 12.71 23.58
C GLN A 268 -10.34 11.91 23.74
N GLU A 269 -9.59 12.16 24.81
CA GLU A 269 -8.62 11.23 25.39
C GLU A 269 -9.24 10.53 26.61
N PRO A 270 -8.89 9.28 26.97
CA PRO A 270 -7.69 8.54 26.59
C PRO A 270 -7.99 7.21 25.89
N VAL A 271 -7.37 7.00 24.73
CA VAL A 271 -7.11 5.65 24.25
C VAL A 271 -6.05 5.05 25.16
N GLU A 272 -6.34 3.95 25.84
CA GLU A 272 -5.28 3.21 26.52
C GLU A 272 -4.37 2.62 25.45
N LYS A 273 -3.08 2.97 25.53
CA LYS A 273 -2.05 2.48 24.62
C LYS A 273 -1.21 1.47 25.37
N VAL A 274 -1.25 0.22 24.91
CA VAL A 274 -0.39 -0.84 25.43
C VAL A 274 0.56 -1.25 24.32
N ILE A 275 1.86 -1.00 24.52
CA ILE A 275 2.89 -1.55 23.64
C ILE A 275 2.92 -3.06 23.86
N LEU A 276 2.74 -3.81 22.78
CA LEU A 276 2.78 -5.26 22.80
C LEU A 276 4.23 -5.70 22.77
N ASP A 277 4.58 -6.69 23.59
CA ASP A 277 5.90 -7.29 23.50
C ASP A 277 6.06 -8.11 22.20
N ASP A 278 7.30 -8.28 21.76
CA ASP A 278 7.63 -8.94 20.49
C ASP A 278 7.09 -10.37 20.40
N ALA A 279 6.99 -11.09 21.53
CA ALA A 279 6.49 -12.46 21.55
C ALA A 279 4.97 -12.50 21.30
N LEU A 280 4.22 -11.57 21.91
CA LEU A 280 2.79 -11.41 21.67
C LEU A 280 2.52 -10.95 20.23
N VAL A 281 3.32 -10.04 19.68
CA VAL A 281 3.22 -9.61 18.26
C VAL A 281 3.39 -10.81 17.32
N ALA A 282 4.45 -11.60 17.53
CA ALA A 282 4.70 -12.81 16.74
C ALA A 282 3.55 -13.84 16.87
N GLN A 283 3.02 -14.03 18.08
CA GLN A 283 1.91 -14.94 18.32
C GLN A 283 0.62 -14.48 17.64
N ILE A 284 0.31 -13.18 17.67
CA ILE A 284 -0.83 -12.59 16.95
C ILE A 284 -0.67 -12.83 15.44
N ALA A 285 0.50 -12.53 14.88
CA ALA A 285 0.79 -12.72 13.46
C ALA A 285 0.57 -14.17 13.03
N ASP A 286 1.22 -15.12 13.71
CA ASP A 286 1.13 -16.55 13.41
C ASP A 286 -0.31 -17.07 13.51
N LYS A 287 -1.02 -16.69 14.57
CA LYS A 287 -2.37 -17.17 14.85
C LYS A 287 -3.41 -16.56 13.92
N ALA A 288 -3.34 -15.26 13.67
CA ALA A 288 -4.24 -14.61 12.73
C ALA A 288 -4.05 -15.16 11.31
N VAL A 289 -2.82 -15.40 10.84
CA VAL A 289 -2.58 -16.03 9.53
C VAL A 289 -3.15 -17.46 9.46
N ALA A 290 -2.97 -18.25 10.52
CA ALA A 290 -3.35 -19.66 10.52
C ALA A 290 -4.86 -19.89 10.72
N GLU A 291 -5.53 -19.03 11.49
CA GLU A 291 -6.87 -19.27 12.01
C GLU A 291 -7.93 -18.30 11.46
N ALA A 292 -7.54 -17.19 10.82
CA ALA A 292 -8.50 -16.27 10.23
C ALA A 292 -9.25 -16.89 9.05
N VAL A 293 -10.52 -16.52 8.91
CA VAL A 293 -11.40 -16.95 7.82
C VAL A 293 -11.94 -15.73 7.07
N PRO A 294 -12.19 -15.85 5.76
CA PRO A 294 -12.89 -14.80 5.02
C PRO A 294 -14.24 -14.45 5.62
N GLY A 295 -14.53 -13.16 5.80
CA GLY A 295 -15.81 -12.71 6.32
C GLY A 295 -15.82 -11.27 6.82
N HIS A 296 -16.93 -10.92 7.47
CA HIS A 296 -17.09 -9.67 8.20
C HIS A 296 -17.39 -9.98 9.67
N PRO A 297 -16.95 -9.13 10.61
CA PRO A 297 -17.30 -9.31 12.01
C PRO A 297 -18.82 -9.31 12.17
N GLU A 298 -19.33 -10.20 13.03
CA GLU A 298 -20.75 -10.32 13.34
C GLU A 298 -21.23 -9.15 14.21
N ALA A 299 -20.34 -8.65 15.07
CA ALA A 299 -20.60 -7.51 15.92
C ALA A 299 -20.43 -6.20 15.15
N LEU A 300 -21.37 -5.28 15.36
CA LEU A 300 -21.21 -3.88 14.95
C LEU A 300 -20.15 -3.21 15.83
N PRO A 301 -19.46 -2.15 15.34
CA PRO A 301 -18.61 -1.33 16.18
C PRO A 301 -19.41 -0.79 17.38
N GLY A 302 -18.92 -1.06 18.59
CA GLY A 302 -19.57 -0.76 19.86
C GLY A 302 -18.57 -0.47 20.99
N GLY A 303 -19.02 -0.47 22.24
CA GLY A 303 -18.19 -0.11 23.40
C GLY A 303 -16.99 -1.02 23.68
N GLU A 304 -16.88 -2.18 23.02
CA GLU A 304 -15.73 -3.11 23.10
C GLU A 304 -14.90 -3.08 21.81
N SER A 305 -14.82 -1.91 21.16
CA SER A 305 -14.02 -1.74 19.95
C SER A 305 -12.61 -1.28 20.30
N GLY A 306 -11.65 -1.74 19.51
CA GLY A 306 -10.25 -1.32 19.62
C GLY A 306 -9.52 -1.57 18.32
N VAL A 307 -8.23 -1.23 18.29
CA VAL A 307 -7.36 -1.58 17.17
C VAL A 307 -6.02 -2.07 17.68
N ILE A 308 -5.55 -3.18 17.14
CA ILE A 308 -4.14 -3.55 17.20
C ILE A 308 -3.49 -2.93 15.97
N VAL A 309 -2.44 -2.14 16.16
CA VAL A 309 -1.64 -1.61 15.06
C VAL A 309 -0.31 -2.34 15.10
N LEU A 310 -0.08 -3.17 14.09
CA LEU A 310 1.20 -3.84 13.89
C LEU A 310 2.03 -3.06 12.89
N THR A 311 3.35 -3.09 13.02
CA THR A 311 4.27 -2.44 12.09
C THR A 311 5.42 -3.36 11.72
N ASN A 312 5.92 -3.24 10.50
CA ASN A 312 7.20 -3.85 10.11
C ASN A 312 8.38 -2.93 10.49
N GLN A 313 9.60 -3.39 10.19
CA GLN A 313 10.83 -2.62 10.42
C GLN A 313 10.91 -1.27 9.70
N TRP A 314 10.10 -1.04 8.65
CA TRP A 314 10.02 0.24 7.94
C TRP A 314 8.95 1.18 8.53
N GLY A 315 8.17 0.68 9.49
CA GLY A 315 7.02 1.37 10.07
C GLY A 315 5.79 1.40 9.17
N ASP A 316 5.71 0.53 8.16
CA ASP A 316 4.45 0.32 7.43
C ASP A 316 3.44 -0.33 8.38
N ILE A 317 2.19 0.14 8.35
CA ILE A 317 1.16 -0.23 9.33
C ILE A 317 0.27 -1.38 8.83
N PHE A 318 -0.09 -2.29 9.73
CA PHE A 318 -1.07 -3.35 9.52
C PHE A 318 -2.11 -3.30 10.66
N PRO A 319 -3.24 -2.60 10.45
CA PRO A 319 -4.28 -2.48 11.47
C PRO A 319 -5.17 -3.73 11.53
N ILE A 320 -5.47 -4.17 12.75
CA ILE A 320 -6.43 -5.23 13.06
C ILE A 320 -7.50 -4.64 13.99
N HIS A 321 -8.71 -4.49 13.48
CA HIS A 321 -9.83 -3.88 14.20
C HIS A 321 -10.55 -4.92 15.06
N ARG A 322 -10.77 -4.62 16.33
CA ARG A 322 -11.53 -5.45 17.27
C ARG A 322 -13.00 -5.06 17.28
N PHE A 323 -13.87 -6.07 17.27
CA PHE A 323 -15.32 -6.00 17.36
C PHE A 323 -15.80 -7.03 18.40
N GLY A 324 -15.80 -6.64 19.69
CA GLY A 324 -16.06 -7.58 20.78
C GLY A 324 -14.94 -8.62 20.87
N HIS A 325 -15.28 -9.90 20.70
CA HIS A 325 -14.29 -11.00 20.68
C HIS A 325 -13.70 -11.31 19.30
N GLN A 326 -14.21 -10.67 18.25
CA GLN A 326 -13.71 -10.84 16.88
C GLN A 326 -12.72 -9.75 16.52
N TYR A 327 -11.76 -10.11 15.68
CA TYR A 327 -10.76 -9.23 15.10
C TYR A 327 -10.91 -9.30 13.59
N SER A 328 -10.83 -8.17 12.91
CA SER A 328 -10.93 -8.12 11.45
C SER A 328 -9.79 -7.30 10.86
N PHE A 329 -9.30 -7.75 9.72
CA PHE A 329 -8.24 -7.10 8.97
C PHE A 329 -8.41 -7.38 7.49
N ARG A 330 -7.72 -6.60 6.65
CA ARG A 330 -7.75 -6.81 5.20
C ARG A 330 -6.74 -7.89 4.81
N GLY A 331 -7.22 -8.98 4.21
CA GLY A 331 -6.37 -9.95 3.52
C GLY A 331 -6.03 -9.47 2.09
N GLU A 332 -5.39 -10.33 1.29
CA GLU A 332 -5.01 -9.96 -0.10
C GLU A 332 -6.19 -9.51 -0.96
N ASN A 333 -7.34 -10.18 -0.83
CA ASN A 333 -8.47 -10.01 -1.75
C ASN A 333 -9.82 -9.76 -1.05
N GLU A 334 -9.88 -9.93 0.27
CA GLU A 334 -11.12 -9.84 1.03
C GLU A 334 -10.84 -9.53 2.50
N MET A 335 -11.90 -9.17 3.24
CA MET A 335 -11.82 -9.02 4.68
C MET A 335 -11.68 -10.38 5.35
N MET A 336 -10.83 -10.43 6.35
CA MET A 336 -10.57 -11.61 7.18
C MET A 336 -11.10 -11.34 8.58
N VAL A 337 -11.64 -12.38 9.21
CA VAL A 337 -12.10 -12.36 10.60
C VAL A 337 -11.39 -13.47 11.37
N TRP A 338 -10.96 -13.13 12.56
CA TRP A 338 -10.21 -14.00 13.46
C TRP A 338 -10.77 -13.86 14.87
N THR A 339 -10.93 -14.98 15.56
CA THR A 339 -11.34 -15.02 16.96
C THR A 339 -10.20 -15.69 17.74
N PRO A 340 -9.38 -14.95 18.50
CA PRO A 340 -8.34 -15.56 19.32
C PRO A 340 -8.98 -16.51 20.33
N THR A 341 -8.27 -17.58 20.67
CA THR A 341 -8.72 -18.58 21.65
C THR A 341 -7.64 -18.89 22.68
N GLY A 342 -8.05 -19.46 23.81
CA GLY A 342 -7.14 -19.93 24.85
C GLY A 342 -6.28 -18.82 25.46
N GLU A 343 -4.99 -19.08 25.60
CA GLU A 343 -4.04 -18.17 26.24
C GLU A 343 -3.92 -16.83 25.51
N LEU A 344 -3.94 -16.82 24.18
CA LEU A 344 -3.83 -15.58 23.40
C LEU A 344 -5.05 -14.68 23.60
N ALA A 345 -6.26 -15.25 23.69
CA ALA A 345 -7.45 -14.47 24.04
C ALA A 345 -7.30 -13.82 25.41
N ALA A 346 -6.82 -14.58 26.41
CA ALA A 346 -6.60 -14.06 27.76
C ALA A 346 -5.49 -12.98 27.82
N GLN A 347 -4.43 -13.12 27.02
CA GLN A 347 -3.36 -12.11 26.92
C GLN A 347 -3.88 -10.81 26.28
N LEU A 348 -4.67 -10.91 25.22
CA LEU A 348 -5.30 -9.75 24.58
C LEU A 348 -6.32 -9.08 25.53
N ASP A 349 -7.13 -9.87 26.25
CA ASP A 349 -8.05 -9.38 27.26
C ASP A 349 -7.34 -8.73 28.46
N ALA A 350 -6.12 -9.18 28.80
CA ALA A 350 -5.30 -8.56 29.85
C ALA A 350 -4.62 -7.27 29.38
N ALA A 351 -4.27 -7.16 28.10
CA ALA A 351 -3.82 -5.91 27.49
C ALA A 351 -4.93 -4.85 27.38
N LEU A 352 -6.17 -5.24 27.72
CA LEU A 352 -7.39 -4.45 27.65
C LEU A 352 -7.90 -3.96 29.01
N SER A 353 -7.31 -4.44 30.11
CA SER A 353 -7.80 -4.27 31.50
C SER A 353 -6.89 -3.43 32.37
#